data_AF-A0A841G7D7-F1
#
_entry.id   AF-A0A841G7D7-F1
#
_cell.length_a   1.000
_cell.length_b   1.000
_cell.length_c   1.000
_cell.angle_alpha   90.00
_cell.angle_beta   90.00
_cell.angle_gamma   90.00
#
_symmetry.space_group_name_H-M   'P 1'
#
loop_
_entity.id
_entity.type
_entity.pdbx_description
1 polymer ?
#
loop_
_entity_poly.entity_id
_entity_poly.type
_entity_poly.pdbx_seq_one_letter_code
_entity_poly.pdbx_strand_id
1 'polypeptide(L)'
;MKRSEEPIYWLLFGAGGVVAAVLLPVLILISGILVPLGILDTDTLSYEKMHALATSWWGAPILLAAIALPIYHAMHRMYHGLHDLGIHPVKFLHYLFYGFAFLVSVAALTLLIQIQ
;
A
#
# COMPACT_ATOMS: atom_id res chain seq x y z
N MET A 1 -24.18 -1.17 25.07
CA MET A 1 -23.29 -1.67 23.99
C MET A 1 -22.13 -0.69 23.83
N LYS A 2 -20.89 -1.16 23.67
CA LYS A 2 -19.74 -0.29 23.35
C LYS A 2 -19.75 0.00 21.85
N ARG A 3 -19.53 1.26 21.45
CA ARG A 3 -19.42 1.64 20.03
C ARG A 3 -18.23 0.91 19.40
N SER A 4 -18.43 0.36 18.19
CA SER A 4 -17.36 -0.26 17.41
C SER A 4 -16.38 0.78 16.85
N GLU A 5 -15.11 0.42 16.82
CA GLU A 5 -14.02 1.17 16.18
C GLU A 5 -13.86 0.86 14.68
N GLU A 6 -14.63 -0.12 14.16
CA GLU A 6 -14.63 -0.54 12.75
C GLU A 6 -14.69 0.61 11.72
N PRO A 7 -15.47 1.70 11.93
CA PRO A 7 -15.53 2.79 10.94
C PRO A 7 -14.17 3.42 10.61
N ILE A 8 -13.19 3.39 11.53
CA ILE A 8 -11.84 3.92 11.30
C ILE A 8 -11.08 3.04 10.30
N TYR A 9 -11.11 1.71 10.52
CA TYR A 9 -10.45 0.75 9.66
C TYR A 9 -11.14 0.64 8.29
N TRP A 10 -12.46 0.78 8.27
CA TRP A 10 -13.25 0.76 7.05
C TRP A 10 -12.96 1.96 6.14
N LEU A 11 -12.71 3.15 6.71
CA LEU A 11 -12.30 4.32 5.96
C LEU A 11 -10.99 4.08 5.18
N LEU A 12 -9.98 3.54 5.86
CA LEU A 12 -8.68 3.23 5.24
C LEU A 12 -8.80 2.09 4.23
N PHE A 13 -9.61 1.08 4.52
CA PHE A 13 -9.94 0.00 3.59
C PHE A 13 -10.60 0.53 2.30
N GLY A 14 -11.58 1.43 2.43
CA GLY A 14 -12.28 2.03 1.29
C GLY A 14 -11.35 2.88 0.44
N ALA A 15 -10.62 3.81 1.06
CA ALA A 15 -9.64 4.65 0.38
C ALA A 15 -8.55 3.81 -0.32
N GLY A 16 -8.01 2.80 0.38
CA GLY A 16 -7.05 1.86 -0.18
C GLY A 16 -7.59 1.06 -1.34
N GLY A 17 -8.86 0.68 -1.32
CA GLY A 17 -9.52 -0.02 -2.42
C GLY A 17 -9.62 0.82 -3.69
N VAL A 18 -9.98 2.10 -3.54
CA VAL A 18 -10.04 3.04 -4.67
C VAL A 18 -8.64 3.27 -5.26
N VAL A 19 -7.66 3.55 -4.41
CA VAL A 19 -6.28 3.76 -4.86
C VAL A 19 -5.72 2.50 -5.52
N ALA A 20 -5.96 1.33 -4.94
CA ALA A 20 -5.55 0.06 -5.51
C ALA A 20 -6.17 -0.17 -6.89
N ALA A 21 -7.48 0.07 -7.05
CA ALA A 21 -8.18 -0.13 -8.30
C ALA A 21 -7.71 0.81 -9.42
N VAL A 22 -7.33 2.05 -9.08
CA VAL A 22 -6.93 3.07 -10.06
C VAL A 22 -5.43 2.98 -10.39
N LEU A 23 -4.56 2.84 -9.40
CA LEU A 23 -3.11 2.95 -9.60
C LEU A 23 -2.40 1.60 -9.82
N LEU A 24 -2.76 0.55 -9.07
CA LEU A 24 -1.99 -0.70 -9.14
C LEU A 24 -1.98 -1.35 -10.54
N PRO A 25 -3.04 -1.31 -11.36
CA PRO A 25 -2.99 -1.91 -12.70
C PRO A 25 -1.82 -1.39 -13.54
N VAL A 26 -1.64 -0.06 -13.60
CA VAL A 26 -0.57 0.54 -14.39
C VAL A 26 0.79 0.40 -13.71
N LEU A 27 0.86 0.49 -12.38
CA LEU A 27 2.12 0.31 -11.64
C LEU A 27 2.65 -1.12 -11.80
N ILE A 28 1.79 -2.13 -11.70
CA ILE A 28 2.15 -3.54 -11.92
C ILE A 28 2.49 -3.78 -13.38
N LEU A 29 1.72 -3.22 -14.33
CA LEU A 29 2.02 -3.36 -15.74
C LEU A 29 3.42 -2.84 -16.07
N ILE A 30 3.78 -1.63 -15.64
CA ILE A 30 5.08 -1.03 -15.97
C ILE A 30 6.20 -1.74 -15.22
N SER A 31 6.11 -1.84 -13.89
CA SER A 31 7.23 -2.32 -13.05
C SER A 31 7.35 -3.84 -12.97
N GLY A 32 6.24 -4.57 -13.10
CA GLY A 32 6.20 -6.03 -13.00
C GLY A 32 6.19 -6.78 -14.34
N ILE A 33 5.82 -6.11 -15.44
CA ILE A 33 5.67 -6.77 -16.75
C ILE A 33 6.50 -6.08 -17.84
N LEU A 34 6.23 -4.83 -18.17
CA LEU A 34 6.79 -4.19 -19.36
C LEU A 34 8.30 -3.97 -19.28
N VAL A 35 8.81 -3.47 -18.15
CA VAL A 35 10.26 -3.28 -17.95
C VAL A 35 10.98 -4.62 -17.75
N PRO A 36 10.52 -5.55 -16.89
CA PRO A 36 11.18 -6.84 -16.73
C PRO A 36 11.25 -7.71 -18.00
N LEU A 37 10.27 -7.59 -18.90
CA LEU A 37 10.27 -8.30 -20.18
C LEU A 37 11.04 -7.56 -21.29
N GLY A 38 11.60 -6.38 -21.02
CA GLY A 38 12.31 -5.58 -22.01
C GLY A 38 11.42 -4.99 -23.11
N ILE A 39 10.10 -4.92 -22.88
CA ILE A 39 9.16 -4.25 -23.79
C ILE A 39 9.33 -2.73 -23.68
N LEU A 40 9.57 -2.24 -22.46
CA LEU A 40 10.07 -0.88 -22.19
C LEU A 40 11.55 -0.94 -21.85
N ASP A 41 12.28 0.13 -22.20
CA ASP A 41 13.69 0.25 -21.88
C ASP A 41 13.92 0.14 -20.36
N THR A 42 14.96 -0.55 -19.94
CA THR A 42 15.39 -0.64 -18.53
C THR A 42 15.64 0.73 -17.89
N ASP A 43 16.05 1.72 -18.68
CA ASP A 43 16.20 3.11 -18.25
C ASP A 43 14.85 3.78 -17.93
N THR A 44 13.71 3.18 -18.25
CA THR A 44 12.37 3.69 -17.86
C THR A 44 12.23 3.82 -16.34
N LEU A 45 12.82 2.89 -15.61
CA LEU A 45 12.83 2.86 -14.14
C LEU A 45 14.26 3.03 -13.59
N SER A 46 15.10 3.81 -14.28
CA SER A 46 16.45 4.12 -13.78
C SER A 46 16.40 4.83 -12.44
N TYR A 47 17.47 4.67 -11.67
CA TYR A 47 17.60 5.24 -10.33
C TYR A 47 17.37 6.75 -10.36
N GLU A 48 17.95 7.46 -11.32
CA GLU A 48 17.87 8.91 -11.46
C GLU A 48 16.43 9.38 -11.65
N LYS A 49 15.65 8.71 -12.51
CA LYS A 49 14.24 9.05 -12.76
C LYS A 49 13.35 8.74 -11.56
N MET A 50 13.56 7.58 -10.93
CA MET A 50 12.78 7.19 -9.75
C MET A 50 13.11 8.05 -8.54
N HIS A 51 14.37 8.44 -8.37
CA HIS A 51 14.80 9.38 -7.34
C HIS A 51 14.19 10.76 -7.60
N ALA A 52 14.22 11.28 -8.83
CA ALA A 52 13.58 12.55 -9.18
C ALA A 52 12.06 12.54 -8.94
N LEU A 53 11.38 11.42 -9.20
CA LEU A 53 9.98 11.25 -8.84
C LEU A 53 9.78 11.27 -7.31
N ALA A 54 10.58 10.51 -6.57
CA ALA A 54 10.47 10.35 -5.12
C ALA A 54 10.84 11.61 -4.33
N THR A 55 11.66 12.51 -4.87
CA THR A 55 12.00 13.80 -4.25
C THR A 55 11.13 14.96 -4.72
N SER A 56 10.25 14.73 -5.70
CA SER A 56 9.30 15.74 -6.14
C SER A 56 8.15 15.94 -5.15
N TRP A 57 7.70 17.19 -5.01
CA TRP A 57 6.62 17.57 -4.09
C TRP A 57 5.28 16.85 -4.37
N TRP A 58 5.05 16.39 -5.60
CA TRP A 58 3.85 15.69 -6.02
C TRP A 58 4.06 14.18 -6.15
N GLY A 59 5.25 13.72 -6.53
CA GLY A 59 5.55 12.30 -6.70
C GLY A 59 5.71 11.58 -5.37
N ALA A 60 6.38 12.20 -4.38
CA ALA A 60 6.53 11.63 -3.04
C ALA A 60 5.16 11.26 -2.39
N PRO A 61 4.16 12.15 -2.32
CA PRO A 61 2.86 11.79 -1.74
C PRO A 61 2.09 10.75 -2.57
N ILE A 62 2.26 10.72 -3.90
CA ILE A 62 1.64 9.67 -4.75
C ILE A 62 2.25 8.31 -4.43
N LEU A 63 3.58 8.21 -4.33
CA LEU A 63 4.27 6.97 -3.96
C LEU A 63 3.86 6.51 -2.56
N LEU A 64 3.78 7.44 -1.60
CA LEU A 64 3.29 7.13 -0.26
C LEU A 64 1.86 6.58 -0.30
N ALA A 65 0.95 7.23 -1.02
CA ALA A 65 -0.44 6.79 -1.15
C ALA A 65 -0.54 5.42 -1.84
N ALA A 66 0.23 5.19 -2.91
CA ALA A 66 0.27 3.96 -3.68
C ALA A 66 0.81 2.76 -2.87
N ILE A 67 1.58 3.00 -1.81
CA ILE A 67 2.09 1.96 -0.91
C ILE A 67 1.18 1.82 0.33
N ALA A 68 0.96 2.92 1.04
CA ALA A 68 0.30 2.91 2.34
C ALA A 68 -1.20 2.55 2.26
N LEU A 69 -1.94 3.07 1.27
CA LEU A 69 -3.39 2.85 1.24
C LEU A 69 -3.75 1.43 0.76
N PRO A 70 -3.16 0.88 -0.32
CA PRO A 70 -3.42 -0.50 -0.71
C PRO A 70 -3.05 -1.53 0.36
N ILE A 71 -2.03 -1.27 1.20
CA ILE A 71 -1.70 -2.22 2.27
C ILE A 71 -2.79 -2.27 3.35
N TYR A 72 -3.41 -1.14 3.72
CA TYR A 72 -4.58 -1.15 4.60
C TYR A 72 -5.76 -1.90 3.98
N HIS A 73 -6.00 -1.73 2.68
CA HIS A 73 -7.03 -2.47 1.97
C HIS A 73 -6.80 -3.98 2.02
N ALA A 74 -5.59 -4.42 1.70
CA ALA A 74 -5.21 -5.82 1.72
C ALA A 74 -5.31 -6.42 3.12
N MET A 75 -4.71 -5.76 4.13
CA MET A 75 -4.71 -6.26 5.50
C MET A 75 -6.11 -6.31 6.11
N HIS A 76 -6.98 -5.33 5.81
CA HIS A 76 -8.38 -5.36 6.26
C HIS A 76 -9.13 -6.56 5.65
N ARG A 77 -8.96 -6.83 4.35
CA ARG A 77 -9.56 -8.01 3.70
C ARG A 77 -9.01 -9.32 4.26
N MET A 78 -7.70 -9.40 4.50
CA MET A 78 -7.10 -10.61 5.07
C MET A 78 -7.59 -10.87 6.49
N TYR A 79 -7.68 -9.83 7.34
CA TYR A 79 -8.18 -9.95 8.70
C TYR A 79 -9.62 -10.48 8.74
N HIS A 80 -10.53 -9.88 7.98
CA HIS A 80 -11.92 -10.35 7.92
C HIS A 80 -12.05 -11.69 7.19
N GLY A 81 -11.21 -11.94 6.18
CA GLY A 81 -11.16 -13.23 5.47
C GLY A 81 -10.74 -14.40 6.36
N LEU A 82 -10.07 -14.17 7.50
CA LEU A 82 -9.81 -15.23 8.47
C LEU A 82 -11.09 -15.82 9.03
N HIS A 83 -12.09 -14.97 9.32
CA HIS A 83 -13.39 -15.43 9.78
C HIS A 83 -14.07 -16.31 8.74
N ASP A 84 -13.98 -15.93 7.46
CA ASP A 84 -14.55 -16.71 6.35
C ASP A 84 -13.84 -18.07 6.16
N LEU A 85 -12.58 -18.16 6.57
CA LEU A 85 -11.80 -19.41 6.60
C LEU A 85 -11.99 -20.23 7.89
N GLY A 86 -12.89 -19.82 8.79
CA GLY A 86 -13.16 -20.47 10.07
C GLY A 86 -12.13 -20.20 11.17
N ILE A 87 -11.16 -19.32 10.92
CA ILE A 87 -10.18 -18.88 11.91
C ILE A 87 -10.81 -17.76 12.73
N HIS A 88 -11.05 -18.03 14.02
CA HIS A 88 -11.68 -17.07 14.91
C HIS A 88 -10.70 -15.92 15.22
N PRO A 89 -10.97 -14.68 14.78
CA PRO A 89 -10.03 -13.58 14.94
C PRO A 89 -9.88 -13.23 16.42
N VAL A 90 -8.65 -13.33 16.93
CA VAL A 90 -8.28 -12.83 18.26
C VAL A 90 -7.68 -11.42 18.14
N LYS A 91 -7.70 -10.64 19.23
CA LYS A 91 -7.13 -9.28 19.25
C LYS A 91 -5.69 -9.20 18.73
N PHE A 92 -4.89 -10.24 18.97
CA PHE A 92 -3.53 -10.33 18.44
C PHE A 92 -3.50 -10.25 16.92
N LEU A 93 -4.39 -10.95 16.22
CA LEU A 93 -4.47 -10.93 14.75
C LEU A 93 -4.85 -9.54 14.26
N HIS A 94 -5.81 -8.87 14.91
CA HIS A 94 -6.15 -7.47 14.60
C HIS A 94 -4.91 -6.58 14.65
N TYR A 95 -4.14 -6.63 15.74
CA TYR A 95 -2.90 -5.85 15.86
C TYR A 95 -1.83 -6.28 14.86
N LEU A 96 -1.77 -7.56 14.51
CA LEU A 96 -0.82 -8.06 13.51
C LEU A 96 -1.10 -7.46 12.13
N PHE A 97 -2.34 -7.56 11.63
CA PHE A 97 -2.70 -7.07 10.29
C PHE A 97 -2.63 -5.54 10.19
N TYR A 98 -3.28 -4.82 11.11
CA TYR A 98 -3.26 -3.36 11.06
C TYR A 98 -1.92 -2.76 11.51
N GLY A 99 -1.22 -3.42 12.44
CA GLY A 99 0.14 -3.05 12.82
C GLY A 99 1.14 -3.25 11.67
N PHE A 100 1.00 -4.32 10.90
CA PHE A 100 1.81 -4.52 9.69
C PHE A 100 1.55 -3.42 8.65
N ALA A 101 0.30 -3.09 8.35
CA ALA A 101 -0.05 -1.98 7.46
C ALA A 101 0.56 -0.65 7.94
N PHE A 102 0.50 -0.40 9.25
CA PHE A 102 1.11 0.77 9.86
C PHE A 102 2.65 0.78 9.71
N LEU A 103 3.33 -0.33 9.99
CA LEU A 103 4.78 -0.44 9.87
C LEU A 103 5.25 -0.21 8.43
N VAL A 104 4.55 -0.79 7.44
CA VAL A 104 4.84 -0.56 6.01
C VAL A 104 4.65 0.92 5.65
N SER A 105 3.58 1.54 6.14
CA SER A 105 3.30 2.97 5.88
C SER A 105 4.37 3.88 6.49
N VAL A 106 4.78 3.62 7.73
CA VAL A 106 5.85 4.38 8.40
C VAL A 106 7.18 4.18 7.69
N ALA A 107 7.53 2.94 7.32
CA ALA A 107 8.76 2.67 6.58
C ALA A 107 8.80 3.43 5.24
N ALA A 108 7.70 3.41 4.47
CA ALA A 108 7.60 4.16 3.22
C ALA A 108 7.77 5.67 3.43
N LEU A 109 7.11 6.24 4.45
CA LEU A 109 7.25 7.64 4.80
C LEU A 109 8.68 8.00 5.22
N THR A 110 9.30 7.19 6.07
CA THR A 110 10.67 7.40 6.54
C THR A 110 11.66 7.37 5.38
N LEU A 111 11.55 6.41 4.48
CA LEU A 111 12.43 6.31 3.31
C LEU A 111 12.24 7.50 2.36
N LEU A 112 11.00 7.94 2.12
CA LEU A 112 10.72 9.12 1.29
C LEU A 112 11.28 10.42 1.89
N ILE A 113 11.31 10.54 3.22
CA ILE A 113 11.92 11.69 3.90
C ILE A 113 13.46 11.61 3.87
N GLN A 114 14.03 10.40 3.99
CA GLN A 114 15.48 10.20 4.01
C GLN A 114 16.13 10.35 2.64
N ILE A 115 15.40 10.05 1.57
CA ILE A 115 15.90 10.13 0.20
C ILE A 115 15.80 11.54 -0.40
N GLN A 116 15.35 12.54 0.38
CA GLN A 116 15.32 13.95 -0.05
C GLN A 116 16.74 14.50 -0.27
#